data_AF-A0A5E7ZJ33-F1
#
_entry.id   AF-A0A5E7ZJ33-F1
#
_cell.length_a   1.000
_cell.length_b   1.000
_cell.length_c   1.000
_cell.angle_alpha   90.00
_cell.angle_beta   90.00
_cell.angle_gamma   90.00
#
_symmetry.space_group_name_H-M   'P 1'
#
loop_
_entity.id
_entity.type
_entity.pdbx_description
1 polymer ?
#
loop_
_entity_poly.entity_id
_entity_poly.type
_entity_poly.pdbx_seq_one_letter_code
_entity_poly.pdbx_strand_id
1 'polypeptide(L)'
;MGIFSKLPWWSAFPLSGGFALMSAFAPDAFPDWVRVALFWLGVAMAAVGVCAALWHYRPRHFLADHVLWRFGKSKPTASTSASRKVEVLPRSRFDESKQSQFSYPYPKAVLKLRIQNPRGTRRGKEDGTPVAMALSAQLQNDHRSVLLNCSAILAGIEGYSGKDELLGKAFKLPKGGHVSHMTTNVCQFTMVKRDMSDEVSPEPFLLCLEGEMIPLEEDSTYVLAIELRSEYKFPTLAKVQIDTEKGLNAEARLLGHEVLTEGIGDA
;
A
#
# COMPACT_ATOMS: atom_id res chain seq x y z
N MET A 1 30.89 -2.36 -23.81
CA MET A 1 29.97 -1.44 -23.09
C MET A 1 30.60 -0.06 -23.14
N GLY A 2 30.30 0.86 -24.05
CA GLY A 2 29.11 1.15 -24.83
C GLY A 2 28.87 2.65 -24.65
N ILE A 3 29.51 3.48 -25.48
CA ILE A 3 29.53 4.96 -25.42
C ILE A 3 28.10 5.56 -25.35
N PHE A 4 27.10 4.79 -25.76
CA PHE A 4 25.68 5.13 -25.72
C PHE A 4 25.01 5.08 -24.34
N SER A 5 25.65 4.54 -23.30
CA SER A 5 25.06 4.46 -21.95
C SER A 5 25.05 5.79 -21.17
N LYS A 6 25.77 6.81 -21.66
CA LYS A 6 25.88 8.13 -21.01
C LYS A 6 25.09 9.25 -21.70
N LEU A 7 24.35 8.93 -22.76
CA LEU A 7 23.59 9.94 -23.47
C LEU A 7 22.16 10.05 -22.91
N PRO A 8 21.59 11.27 -22.81
CA PRO A 8 20.18 11.44 -22.44
C PRO A 8 19.27 10.70 -23.41
N TRP A 9 18.16 10.12 -22.94
CA TRP A 9 17.24 9.34 -23.79
C TRP A 9 16.71 10.11 -25.01
N TRP A 10 16.69 11.45 -24.95
CA TRP A 10 16.28 12.31 -26.05
C TRP A 10 17.36 12.53 -27.12
N SER A 11 18.62 12.13 -26.90
CA SER A 11 19.69 12.27 -27.88
C SER A 11 19.50 11.38 -29.12
N ALA A 12 18.62 10.37 -29.04
CA ALA A 12 18.25 9.52 -30.16
C ALA A 12 17.50 10.32 -31.26
N PHE A 13 16.76 11.37 -30.90
CA PHE A 13 15.96 12.15 -31.85
C PHE A 13 16.79 13.00 -32.84
N PRO A 14 17.80 13.79 -32.41
CA PRO A 14 18.65 14.52 -33.36
C PRO A 14 19.55 13.58 -34.18
N LEU A 15 19.96 12.43 -33.63
CA LEU A 15 20.72 11.42 -34.36
C LEU A 15 19.87 10.72 -35.43
N SER A 16 18.61 10.34 -35.13
CA SER A 16 17.71 9.72 -36.12
C SER A 16 17.32 10.70 -37.22
N GLY A 17 17.07 11.97 -36.87
CA GLY A 17 16.82 13.04 -37.84
C GLY A 17 18.02 13.30 -38.74
N GLY A 18 19.23 13.27 -38.19
CA GLY A 18 20.48 13.42 -38.94
C GLY A 18 20.71 12.33 -39.98
N PHE A 19 20.50 11.05 -39.64
CA PHE A 19 20.62 9.95 -40.61
C PHE A 19 19.55 9.98 -41.69
N ALA A 20 18.29 10.28 -41.34
CA ALA A 20 17.20 10.41 -42.31
C ALA A 20 17.44 11.59 -43.28
N LEU A 21 17.88 12.75 -42.76
CA LEU A 21 18.21 13.92 -43.58
C LEU A 21 19.43 13.69 -44.46
N MET A 22 20.49 13.04 -43.97
CA MET A 22 21.65 12.70 -44.79
C MET A 22 21.30 11.73 -45.93
N SER A 23 20.36 10.80 -45.71
CA SER A 23 19.89 9.90 -46.77
C SER A 23 19.02 10.60 -47.82
N ALA A 24 18.26 11.63 -47.43
CA ALA A 24 17.34 12.35 -48.31
C ALA A 24 18.00 13.50 -49.09
N PHE A 25 19.06 14.12 -48.55
CA PHE A 25 19.66 15.33 -49.10
C PHE A 25 21.11 15.17 -49.61
N ALA A 26 21.72 13.98 -49.54
CA ALA A 26 23.02 13.68 -50.15
C ALA A 26 22.93 12.53 -51.18
N PRO A 27 22.29 12.76 -52.34
CA PRO A 27 22.04 11.71 -53.35
C PRO A 27 23.33 11.13 -53.94
N ASP A 28 24.43 11.89 -54.00
CA ASP A 28 25.69 11.47 -54.64
C ASP A 28 26.73 10.90 -53.67
N ALA A 29 26.47 10.93 -52.36
CA ALA A 29 27.45 10.54 -51.35
C ALA A 29 27.47 9.02 -51.07
N PHE A 30 26.40 8.29 -51.45
CA PHE A 30 26.24 6.88 -51.08
C PHE A 30 25.61 6.03 -52.21
N PRO A 31 26.04 4.77 -52.36
CA PRO A 31 25.37 3.78 -53.21
C PRO A 31 23.89 3.60 -52.82
N ASP A 32 23.03 3.29 -53.79
CA ASP A 32 21.57 3.20 -53.58
C ASP A 32 21.17 2.25 -52.44
N TRP A 33 21.85 1.11 -52.32
CA TRP A 33 21.58 0.14 -51.25
C TRP A 33 21.91 0.68 -49.85
N VAL A 34 22.92 1.55 -49.72
CA VAL A 34 23.29 2.20 -48.46
C VAL A 34 22.25 3.24 -48.07
N ARG A 35 21.72 4.00 -49.03
CA ARG A 35 20.65 4.97 -48.79
C ARG A 35 19.38 4.30 -48.28
N VAL A 36 18.98 3.19 -48.90
CA VAL A 36 17.84 2.39 -48.45
C VAL A 36 18.07 1.85 -47.04
N ALA A 37 19.28 1.33 -46.76
CA ALA A 37 19.62 0.82 -45.42
C ALA A 37 19.57 1.91 -44.34
N LEU A 38 20.15 3.09 -44.61
CA LEU A 38 20.15 4.23 -43.67
C LEU A 38 18.76 4.82 -43.46
N PHE A 39 17.93 4.87 -44.50
CA PHE A 39 16.54 5.30 -44.40
C PHE A 39 15.75 4.38 -43.46
N TRP A 40 15.80 3.06 -43.68
CA TRP A 40 15.09 2.10 -42.83
C TRP A 40 15.64 2.05 -41.40
N LEU A 41 16.96 2.25 -41.22
CA LEU A 41 17.57 2.39 -39.91
C LEU A 41 17.02 3.63 -39.17
N GLY A 42 16.86 4.76 -39.86
CA GLY A 42 16.25 5.98 -39.31
C GLY A 42 14.79 5.77 -38.91
N VAL A 43 14.00 5.10 -39.76
CA VAL A 43 12.59 4.74 -39.46
C VAL A 43 12.50 3.83 -38.24
N ALA A 44 13.34 2.80 -38.14
CA ALA A 44 13.36 1.88 -37.00
C ALA A 44 13.72 2.61 -35.70
N MET A 45 14.71 3.50 -35.73
CA MET A 45 15.11 4.32 -34.59
C MET A 45 13.99 5.27 -34.13
N ALA A 46 13.27 5.89 -35.09
CA ALA A 46 12.12 6.73 -34.78
C ALA A 46 10.98 5.93 -34.14
N ALA A 47 10.67 4.74 -34.65
CA ALA A 47 9.65 3.86 -34.09
C ALA A 47 9.98 3.44 -32.64
N VAL A 48 11.24 3.09 -32.37
CA VAL A 48 11.70 2.79 -31.00
C VAL A 48 11.57 4.00 -30.07
N GLY A 49 11.91 5.20 -30.55
CA GLY A 49 11.76 6.44 -29.78
C GLY A 49 10.30 6.74 -29.43
N VAL A 50 9.37 6.56 -30.37
CA VAL A 50 7.92 6.73 -30.14
C VAL A 50 7.41 5.69 -29.13
N CYS A 51 7.80 4.42 -29.26
CA CYS A 51 7.43 3.37 -28.31
C CYS A 51 7.97 3.65 -26.89
N ALA A 52 9.21 4.13 -26.77
CA ALA A 52 9.79 4.51 -25.48
C ALA A 52 9.08 5.71 -24.85
N ALA A 53 8.72 6.71 -25.66
CA ALA A 53 7.92 7.86 -25.21
C ALA A 53 6.53 7.43 -24.75
N LEU A 54 5.84 6.58 -25.51
CA LEU A 54 4.55 6.01 -25.12
C LEU A 54 4.64 5.21 -23.83
N TRP A 55 5.74 4.48 -23.60
CA TRP A 55 5.97 3.75 -22.36
C TRP A 55 6.20 4.70 -21.17
N HIS A 56 6.98 5.77 -21.36
CA HIS A 56 7.28 6.74 -20.31
C HIS A 56 6.09 7.63 -19.94
N TYR A 57 5.23 7.97 -20.91
CA TYR A 57 4.00 8.74 -20.69
C TYR A 57 2.77 7.86 -20.45
N ARG A 58 2.95 6.54 -20.31
CA ARG A 58 1.85 5.62 -20.06
C ARG A 58 1.26 5.88 -18.66
N PRO A 59 -0.04 6.17 -18.53
CA PRO A 59 -0.69 6.21 -17.22
C PRO A 59 -0.60 4.83 -16.57
N ARG A 60 -0.16 4.78 -15.31
CA ARG A 60 0.11 3.56 -14.52
C ARG A 60 -1.09 2.59 -14.41
N HIS A 61 -2.28 2.98 -14.87
CA HIS A 61 -3.52 2.20 -14.82
C HIS A 61 -3.83 1.44 -16.13
N PHE A 62 -3.16 1.73 -17.26
CA PHE A 62 -3.51 1.14 -18.55
C PHE A 62 -3.15 -0.37 -18.69
N LEU A 63 -2.24 -0.90 -17.86
CA LEU A 63 -2.01 -2.35 -17.74
C LEU A 63 -3.04 -3.03 -16.84
N ALA A 64 -3.57 -2.32 -15.85
CA ALA A 64 -4.59 -2.85 -14.95
C ALA A 64 -5.95 -3.00 -15.67
N ASP A 65 -6.26 -2.10 -16.60
CA ASP A 65 -7.56 -2.07 -17.29
C ASP A 65 -7.62 -2.97 -18.55
N HIS A 66 -6.47 -3.29 -19.18
CA HIS A 66 -6.46 -4.03 -20.45
C HIS A 66 -5.69 -5.36 -20.45
N VAL A 67 -5.09 -5.78 -19.33
CA VAL A 67 -4.59 -7.15 -19.16
C VAL A 67 -5.67 -7.99 -18.48
N LEU A 68 -6.82 -8.13 -19.15
CA LEU A 68 -7.63 -9.33 -19.03
C LEU A 68 -6.88 -10.41 -19.83
N TRP A 69 -6.13 -11.31 -19.20
CA TRP A 69 -6.14 -12.74 -19.53
C TRP A 69 -5.23 -13.56 -18.61
N ARG A 70 -5.81 -14.67 -18.09
CA ARG A 70 -5.25 -15.79 -17.30
C ARG A 70 -4.86 -15.40 -15.86
N PHE A 71 -5.68 -15.69 -14.85
CA PHE A 71 -6.00 -17.02 -14.32
C PHE A 71 -7.24 -16.92 -13.42
N GLY A 72 -8.12 -17.91 -13.49
CA GLY A 72 -9.50 -17.80 -13.02
C GLY A 72 -9.70 -17.91 -11.51
N LYS A 73 -10.70 -17.18 -11.00
CA LYS A 73 -11.94 -17.71 -10.41
C LYS A 73 -12.83 -16.56 -9.91
N SER A 74 -14.14 -16.75 -10.10
CA SER A 74 -15.30 -16.02 -9.56
C SER A 74 -15.50 -14.53 -9.91
N LYS A 75 -16.55 -14.30 -10.73
CA LYS A 75 -17.29 -13.04 -10.86
C LYS A 75 -17.73 -12.52 -9.48
N PRO A 76 -17.66 -11.22 -9.18
CA PRO A 76 -18.67 -10.57 -8.39
C PRO A 76 -19.77 -10.06 -9.33
N THR A 77 -20.97 -10.48 -9.00
CA THR A 77 -22.25 -10.13 -9.62
C THR A 77 -22.38 -8.62 -9.75
N ALA A 78 -22.76 -8.18 -10.93
CA ALA A 78 -23.19 -6.81 -11.19
C ALA A 78 -24.37 -6.46 -10.28
N SER A 79 -24.14 -5.60 -9.28
CA SER A 79 -25.19 -4.77 -8.72
C SER A 79 -25.20 -3.46 -9.49
N THR A 80 -26.12 -3.39 -10.43
CA THR A 80 -26.69 -2.20 -11.05
C THR A 80 -26.77 -1.06 -10.03
N SER A 81 -26.05 0.03 -10.28
CA SER A 81 -26.32 1.31 -9.66
C SER A 81 -26.26 2.35 -10.77
N ALA A 82 -27.44 2.87 -11.07
CA ALA A 82 -27.71 3.79 -12.15
C ALA A 82 -26.74 4.97 -12.14
N SER A 83 -26.28 5.32 -13.34
CA SER A 83 -25.63 6.58 -13.64
C SER A 83 -26.58 7.74 -13.29
N ARG A 84 -26.46 8.24 -12.06
CA ARG A 84 -27.07 9.51 -11.67
C ARG A 84 -26.11 10.59 -12.14
N LYS A 85 -26.51 11.30 -13.22
CA LYS A 85 -25.91 12.55 -13.67
C LYS A 85 -25.74 13.44 -12.42
N VAL A 86 -24.51 13.62 -11.95
CA VAL A 86 -24.21 14.55 -10.87
C VAL A 86 -24.36 15.94 -11.47
N GLU A 87 -25.46 16.62 -11.15
CA GLU A 87 -25.52 18.07 -11.27
C GLU A 87 -24.41 18.61 -10.37
N VAL A 88 -23.34 19.08 -11.02
CA VAL A 88 -22.27 19.82 -10.38
C VAL A 88 -22.89 21.16 -9.99
N LEU A 89 -23.42 21.25 -8.76
CA LEU A 89 -23.73 22.53 -8.15
C LEU A 89 -22.47 23.42 -8.25
N PRO A 90 -22.60 24.69 -8.63
CA PRO A 90 -21.46 25.59 -8.68
C PRO A 90 -20.83 25.62 -7.30
N ARG A 91 -19.53 25.33 -7.22
CA ARG A 91 -18.73 25.52 -6.00
C ARG A 91 -18.91 26.98 -5.58
N SER A 92 -19.76 27.23 -4.57
CA SER A 92 -19.75 28.49 -3.86
C SER A 92 -18.30 28.69 -3.40
N ARG A 93 -17.66 29.79 -3.81
CA ARG A 93 -16.37 30.20 -3.26
C ARG A 93 -16.55 30.23 -1.75
N PHE A 94 -15.99 29.24 -1.08
CA PHE A 94 -15.97 29.18 0.36
C PHE A 94 -15.05 30.31 0.80
N ASP A 95 -15.62 31.26 1.52
CA ASP A 95 -14.92 32.42 2.04
C ASP A 95 -13.95 31.94 3.14
N GLU A 96 -12.65 31.92 2.85
CA GLU A 96 -11.59 31.44 3.76
C GLU A 96 -11.63 32.19 5.10
N SER A 97 -12.14 33.43 5.12
CA SER A 97 -12.30 34.24 6.33
C SER A 97 -13.31 33.66 7.34
N LYS A 98 -14.24 32.79 6.89
CA LYS A 98 -15.26 32.14 7.74
C LYS A 98 -14.83 30.76 8.26
N GLN A 99 -13.65 30.28 7.85
CA GLN A 99 -13.13 28.99 8.31
C GLN A 99 -12.70 29.03 9.80
N SER A 100 -12.48 30.23 10.35
CA SER A 100 -12.14 30.44 11.76
C SER A 100 -13.32 30.27 12.74
N GLN A 101 -14.57 30.37 12.26
CA GLN A 101 -15.78 30.26 13.10
C GLN A 101 -16.35 28.84 13.21
N PHE A 102 -15.94 27.92 12.34
CA PHE A 102 -16.23 26.49 12.49
C PHE A 102 -15.04 25.77 13.11
N SER A 103 -14.76 26.08 14.37
CA SER A 103 -13.93 25.22 15.22
C SER A 103 -14.70 23.92 15.44
N TYR A 104 -14.54 22.94 14.55
CA TYR A 104 -14.93 21.57 14.84
C TYR A 104 -14.28 21.19 16.18
N PRO A 105 -15.02 20.74 17.19
CA PRO A 105 -14.50 20.53 18.55
C PRO A 105 -13.53 19.34 18.66
N TYR A 106 -13.22 18.66 17.55
CA TYR A 106 -12.26 17.56 17.52
C TYR A 106 -10.95 18.06 16.89
N PRO A 107 -9.83 18.09 17.63
CA PRO A 107 -8.53 18.35 17.02
C PRO A 107 -8.26 17.29 15.95
N LYS A 108 -7.89 17.80 14.77
CA LYS A 108 -7.62 17.10 13.52
C LYS A 108 -6.54 16.01 13.70
N ALA A 109 -6.67 14.91 12.96
CA ALA A 109 -5.87 13.66 13.00
C ALA A 109 -6.27 12.60 14.05
N VAL A 110 -7.49 12.09 13.92
CA VAL A 110 -7.85 10.79 14.50
C VAL A 110 -7.23 9.70 13.63
N LEU A 111 -6.18 9.05 14.12
CA LEU A 111 -5.68 7.81 13.51
C LEU A 111 -6.73 6.73 13.71
N LYS A 112 -7.02 5.98 12.64
CA LYS A 112 -7.98 4.88 12.68
C LYS A 112 -7.27 3.58 12.42
N LEU A 113 -7.53 2.60 13.27
CA LEU A 113 -7.15 1.21 13.03
C LEU A 113 -8.30 0.49 12.32
N ARG A 114 -7.99 -0.21 11.23
CA ARG A 114 -8.93 -1.07 10.50
C ARG A 114 -8.35 -2.48 10.40
N ILE A 115 -9.18 -3.49 10.65
CA ILE A 115 -8.80 -4.88 10.41
C ILE A 115 -9.08 -5.19 8.94
N GLN A 116 -8.05 -5.55 8.16
CA GLN A 116 -8.21 -5.76 6.73
C GLN A 116 -8.92 -7.08 6.42
N ASN A 117 -8.49 -8.15 7.09
CA ASN A 117 -9.05 -9.48 6.95
C ASN A 117 -9.26 -10.05 8.36
N PRO A 118 -10.49 -10.00 8.90
CA PRO A 118 -10.79 -10.45 10.25
C PRO A 118 -10.34 -11.89 10.53
N ARG A 119 -10.41 -12.79 9.55
CA ARG A 119 -10.01 -14.21 9.69
C ARG A 119 -8.58 -14.53 9.22
N GLY A 120 -7.80 -13.48 8.93
CA GLY A 120 -6.44 -13.59 8.43
C GLY A 120 -6.37 -13.96 6.95
N THR A 121 -5.25 -13.61 6.32
CA THR A 121 -4.88 -14.06 4.99
C THR A 121 -4.17 -15.40 5.09
N ARG A 122 -4.62 -16.40 4.33
CA ARG A 122 -4.00 -17.73 4.31
C ARG A 122 -3.08 -17.87 3.09
N ARG A 123 -1.91 -18.45 3.31
CA ARG A 123 -0.98 -18.87 2.26
C ARG A 123 -0.96 -20.39 2.22
N GLY A 124 -1.07 -20.96 1.02
CA GLY A 124 -1.04 -22.40 0.82
C GLY A 124 0.17 -22.90 0.06
N LYS A 125 0.37 -24.23 0.08
CA LYS A 125 1.26 -24.96 -0.82
C LYS A 125 0.70 -24.94 -2.25
N GLU A 126 1.46 -25.43 -3.23
CA GLU A 126 1.03 -25.53 -4.64
C GLU A 126 -0.26 -26.35 -4.81
N ASP A 127 -0.49 -27.31 -3.92
CA ASP A 127 -1.71 -28.13 -3.85
C ASP A 127 -2.95 -27.39 -3.32
N GLY A 128 -2.80 -26.13 -2.92
CA GLY A 128 -3.88 -25.30 -2.39
C GLY A 128 -4.19 -25.52 -0.90
N THR A 129 -3.49 -26.43 -0.22
CA THR A 129 -3.60 -26.64 1.23
C THR A 129 -3.04 -25.43 1.97
N PRO A 130 -3.82 -24.75 2.85
CA PRO A 130 -3.33 -23.60 3.59
C PRO A 130 -2.32 -24.09 4.65
N VAL A 131 -1.16 -23.43 4.72
CA VAL A 131 -0.06 -23.79 5.63
C VAL A 131 0.34 -22.65 6.55
N ALA A 132 0.05 -21.41 6.20
CA ALA A 132 0.33 -20.26 7.05
C ALA A 132 -0.83 -19.28 7.03
N MET A 133 -0.98 -18.49 8.10
CA MET A 133 -1.87 -17.35 8.12
C MET A 133 -1.20 -16.09 8.69
N ALA A 134 -1.75 -14.94 8.31
CA ALA A 134 -1.38 -13.64 8.86
C ALA A 134 -2.63 -12.79 9.09
N LEU A 135 -2.81 -12.31 10.32
CA LEU A 135 -3.78 -11.28 10.69
C LEU A 135 -3.10 -9.92 10.55
N SER A 136 -3.64 -9.09 9.67
CA SER A 136 -3.11 -7.74 9.40
C SER A 136 -4.11 -6.66 9.75
N ALA A 137 -3.59 -5.56 10.28
CA ALA A 137 -4.33 -4.33 10.47
C ALA A 137 -3.75 -3.21 9.60
N GLN A 138 -4.59 -2.21 9.38
CA GLN A 138 -4.30 -1.02 8.60
C GLN A 138 -4.46 0.19 9.50
N LEU A 139 -3.37 0.95 9.61
CA LEU A 139 -3.38 2.28 10.18
C LEU A 139 -3.75 3.28 9.09
N GLN A 140 -4.86 3.96 9.26
CA GLN A 140 -5.37 4.97 8.34
C GLN A 140 -5.30 6.34 8.99
N ASN A 141 -4.83 7.33 8.22
CA ASN A 141 -5.00 8.73 8.56
C ASN A 141 -6.02 9.35 7.58
N ASP A 142 -7.09 9.93 8.13
CA ASP A 142 -8.15 10.58 7.35
C ASP A 142 -7.71 11.94 6.77
N HIS A 143 -6.54 12.44 7.18
CA HIS A 143 -5.95 13.65 6.63
C HIS A 143 -4.73 13.34 5.73
N ARG A 144 -4.44 14.27 4.82
CA ARG A 144 -3.27 14.23 3.93
C ARG A 144 -1.91 14.31 4.65
N SER A 145 -1.89 14.47 5.98
CA SER A 145 -0.66 14.41 6.77
C SER A 145 0.01 13.06 6.58
N VAL A 146 1.33 13.08 6.41
CA VAL A 146 2.08 11.89 6.07
C VAL A 146 2.13 10.96 7.29
N LEU A 147 1.88 9.66 7.07
CA LEU A 147 2.01 8.61 8.10
C LEU A 147 3.47 8.34 8.53
N LEU A 148 4.44 9.15 8.10
CA LEU A 148 5.87 8.93 8.28
C LEU A 148 6.29 8.86 9.76
N ASN A 149 5.55 9.53 10.65
CA ASN A 149 5.84 9.63 12.08
C ASN A 149 4.70 9.06 12.95
N CYS A 150 3.98 8.06 12.44
CA CYS A 150 2.96 7.36 13.21
C CYS A 150 3.52 6.07 13.81
N SER A 151 3.06 5.71 14.99
CA SER A 151 3.39 4.43 15.64
C SER A 151 2.14 3.80 16.25
N ALA A 152 2.03 2.49 16.16
CA ALA A 152 1.04 1.72 16.89
C ALA A 152 1.75 1.02 18.05
N ILE A 153 1.43 1.38 19.28
CA ILE A 153 2.12 0.91 20.49
C ILE A 153 1.16 0.03 21.28
N LEU A 154 1.63 -1.12 21.78
CA LEU A 154 0.86 -1.94 22.68
C LEU A 154 0.79 -1.27 24.07
N ALA A 155 -0.37 -0.75 24.43
CA ALA A 155 -0.62 -0.10 25.72
C ALA A 155 -1.21 -1.06 26.75
N GLY A 156 -1.76 -2.20 26.31
CA GLY A 156 -2.33 -3.22 27.20
C GLY A 156 -2.63 -4.51 26.46
N ILE A 157 -2.53 -5.64 27.16
CA ILE A 157 -2.96 -6.95 26.67
C ILE A 157 -3.70 -7.70 27.78
N GLU A 158 -4.95 -8.07 27.55
CA GLU A 158 -5.71 -8.99 28.40
C GLU A 158 -5.63 -10.41 27.83
N GLY A 159 -5.71 -11.42 28.69
CA GLY A 159 -5.60 -12.84 28.31
C GLY A 159 -4.17 -13.39 28.22
N TYR A 160 -3.13 -12.56 28.38
CA TYR A 160 -1.72 -13.00 28.36
C TYR A 160 -1.07 -12.96 29.75
N SER A 161 -0.23 -13.95 30.07
CA SER A 161 0.59 -14.01 31.29
C SER A 161 1.94 -13.32 31.03
N GLY A 162 2.30 -12.30 31.82
CA GLY A 162 3.50 -11.48 31.58
C GLY A 162 3.26 -10.16 30.83
N LYS A 163 2.12 -9.52 31.08
CA LYS A 163 1.64 -8.31 30.38
C LYS A 163 2.65 -7.16 30.44
N ASP A 164 3.29 -6.95 31.59
CA ASP A 164 4.09 -5.76 31.88
C ASP A 164 5.36 -5.66 31.02
N GLU A 165 5.93 -6.79 30.60
CA GLU A 165 7.13 -6.85 29.75
C GLU A 165 6.85 -6.47 28.28
N LEU A 166 5.57 -6.46 27.89
CA LEU A 166 5.13 -6.22 26.51
C LEU A 166 4.61 -4.79 26.29
N LEU A 167 4.28 -4.09 27.38
CA LEU A 167 3.75 -2.73 27.30
C LEU A 167 4.80 -1.76 26.75
N GLY A 168 4.36 -0.81 25.92
CA GLY A 168 5.23 0.17 25.29
C GLY A 168 5.95 -0.34 24.03
N LYS A 169 5.87 -1.63 23.71
CA LYS A 169 6.43 -2.17 22.45
C LYS A 169 5.56 -1.77 21.26
N ALA A 170 6.19 -1.31 20.19
CA ALA A 170 5.50 -0.91 18.97
C ALA A 170 5.22 -2.10 18.06
N PHE A 171 4.21 -2.01 17.21
CA PHE A 171 4.05 -2.89 16.07
C PHE A 171 4.97 -2.43 14.94
N LYS A 172 5.58 -3.38 14.23
CA LYS A 172 6.48 -3.09 13.12
C LYS A 172 5.71 -2.52 11.92
N LEU A 173 5.77 -1.20 11.76
CA LEU A 173 5.23 -0.51 10.59
C LEU A 173 6.25 -0.56 9.43
N PRO A 174 5.85 -0.92 8.20
CA PRO A 174 6.75 -0.94 7.06
C PRO A 174 7.21 0.48 6.70
N LYS A 175 8.54 0.71 6.75
CA LYS A 175 9.22 2.00 6.48
C LYS A 175 8.97 2.63 5.09
N GLY A 176 8.25 1.93 4.21
CA GLY A 176 7.86 2.41 2.88
C GLY A 176 6.51 1.87 2.39
N GLY A 177 5.73 1.24 3.26
CA GLY A 177 4.44 0.60 2.92
C GLY A 177 3.26 1.57 2.96
N HIS A 178 3.48 2.83 2.56
CA HIS A 178 2.43 3.84 2.52
C HIS A 178 1.70 3.73 1.18
N VAL A 179 0.50 3.16 1.20
CA VAL A 179 -0.38 3.17 0.03
C VAL A 179 -1.23 4.42 0.12
N SER A 180 -0.91 5.44 -0.68
CA SER A 180 -1.76 6.62 -0.86
C SER A 180 -2.89 6.27 -1.82
N HIS A 181 -4.08 5.98 -1.30
CA HIS A 181 -5.25 5.76 -2.13
C HIS A 181 -6.11 7.03 -2.18
N MET A 182 -6.02 7.76 -3.29
CA MET A 182 -6.81 8.95 -3.72
C MET A 182 -6.94 10.15 -2.78
N THR A 183 -6.96 10.00 -1.45
CA THR A 183 -7.02 11.07 -0.44
C THR A 183 -6.55 10.63 0.96
N THR A 184 -6.42 9.33 1.22
CA THR A 184 -6.06 8.76 2.54
C THR A 184 -4.74 8.01 2.47
N ASN A 185 -3.87 8.26 3.46
CA ASN A 185 -2.65 7.49 3.65
C ASN A 185 -2.98 6.27 4.51
N VAL A 186 -2.58 5.09 4.05
CA VAL A 186 -2.76 3.83 4.78
C VAL A 186 -1.41 3.12 4.93
N CYS A 187 -1.14 2.58 6.11
CA CYS A 187 0.00 1.73 6.41
C CYS A 187 -0.50 0.39 6.96
N GLN A 188 -0.12 -0.72 6.32
CA GLN A 188 -0.52 -2.06 6.75
C GLN A 188 0.59 -2.72 7.56
N PHE A 189 0.24 -3.37 8.65
CA PHE A 189 1.16 -4.16 9.47
C PHE A 189 0.53 -5.47 9.92
N THR A 190 1.39 -6.47 10.17
CA THR A 190 0.97 -7.79 10.67
C THR A 190 0.88 -7.73 12.19
N MET A 191 -0.25 -8.18 12.73
CA MET A 191 -0.46 -8.31 14.16
C MET A 191 -0.13 -9.71 14.65
N VAL A 192 -0.71 -10.72 14.01
CA VAL A 192 -0.50 -12.12 14.38
C VAL A 192 -0.16 -12.93 13.14
N LYS A 193 0.75 -13.88 13.26
CA LYS A 193 1.06 -14.86 12.22
C LYS A 193 1.16 -16.24 12.83
N ARG A 194 1.01 -17.27 12.00
CA ARG A 194 1.43 -18.63 12.34
C ARG A 194 1.74 -19.42 11.09
N ASP A 195 2.74 -20.28 11.20
CA ASP A 195 3.23 -21.15 10.15
C ASP A 195 3.13 -22.61 10.61
N MET A 196 2.42 -23.43 9.83
CA MET A 196 2.28 -24.87 10.01
C MET A 196 2.81 -25.62 8.78
N SER A 197 3.79 -25.04 8.08
CA SER A 197 4.50 -25.73 7.00
C SER A 197 5.31 -26.91 7.51
N ASP A 198 5.79 -26.86 8.75
CA ASP A 198 6.37 -27.98 9.47
C ASP A 198 5.26 -28.86 10.08
N GLU A 199 5.18 -30.10 9.61
CA GLU A 199 4.18 -31.08 10.04
C GLU A 199 4.55 -31.74 11.38
N VAL A 200 5.81 -31.66 11.80
CA VAL A 200 6.30 -32.30 13.03
C VAL A 200 6.18 -31.37 14.24
N SER A 201 6.45 -30.08 14.06
CA SER A 201 6.38 -29.07 15.12
C SER A 201 5.77 -27.77 14.58
N PRO A 202 4.43 -27.68 14.47
CA PRO A 202 3.79 -26.47 13.99
C PRO A 202 4.06 -25.29 14.93
N GLU A 203 4.32 -24.11 14.38
CA GLU A 203 4.52 -22.92 15.20
C GLU A 203 3.20 -22.56 15.93
N PRO A 204 3.27 -22.02 17.16
CA PRO A 204 2.12 -21.42 17.81
C PRO A 204 1.68 -20.14 17.07
N PHE A 205 0.57 -19.55 17.49
CA PHE A 205 0.25 -18.18 17.08
C PHE A 205 1.30 -17.22 17.60
N LEU A 206 1.80 -16.33 16.76
CA LEU A 206 2.86 -15.38 17.13
C LEU A 206 2.33 -13.95 16.99
N LEU A 207 2.19 -13.25 18.12
CA LEU A 207 1.98 -11.81 18.15
C LEU A 207 3.27 -11.11 17.71
N CYS A 208 3.17 -10.24 16.71
CA CYS A 208 4.30 -9.61 16.02
C CYS A 208 4.51 -8.19 16.56
N LEU A 209 5.41 -8.02 17.53
CA LEU A 209 5.86 -6.71 17.98
C LEU A 209 7.22 -6.36 17.35
N GLU A 210 7.62 -5.10 17.42
CA GLU A 210 8.90 -4.64 16.91
C GLU A 210 10.03 -5.26 17.73
N GLY A 211 10.82 -6.12 17.08
CA GLY A 211 11.95 -6.80 17.70
C GLY A 211 11.62 -8.14 18.35
N GLU A 212 10.33 -8.49 18.50
CA GLU A 212 9.92 -9.69 19.24
C GLU A 212 8.70 -10.40 18.64
N MET A 213 8.68 -11.72 18.81
CA MET A 213 7.58 -12.60 18.40
C MET A 213 7.10 -13.35 19.64
N ILE A 214 5.87 -13.09 20.06
CA ILE A 214 5.37 -13.60 21.34
C ILE A 214 4.38 -14.74 21.06
N PRO A 215 4.60 -15.94 21.61
CA PRO A 215 3.69 -17.06 21.42
C PRO A 215 2.37 -16.81 22.15
N LEU A 216 1.26 -16.98 21.44
CA LEU A 216 -0.10 -16.98 21.95
C LEU A 216 -0.61 -18.42 21.99
N GLU A 217 -1.33 -18.75 23.06
CA GLU A 217 -1.98 -20.04 23.23
C GLU A 217 -3.14 -20.22 22.25
N GLU A 218 -3.43 -21.47 21.89
CA GLU A 218 -4.62 -21.83 21.12
C GLU A 218 -5.89 -21.73 21.98
N ASP A 219 -7.06 -21.68 21.33
CA ASP A 219 -8.37 -21.66 21.98
C ASP A 219 -8.50 -20.56 23.06
N SER A 220 -7.91 -19.39 22.78
CA SER A 220 -7.75 -18.30 23.74
C SER A 220 -8.21 -16.97 23.17
N THR A 221 -8.66 -16.07 24.04
CA THR A 221 -9.10 -14.71 23.67
C THR A 221 -8.17 -13.68 24.29
N TYR A 222 -7.66 -12.79 23.46
CA TYR A 222 -6.79 -11.68 23.84
C TYR A 222 -7.45 -10.35 23.50
N VAL A 223 -7.38 -9.38 24.42
CA VAL A 223 -7.84 -8.01 24.14
C VAL A 223 -6.64 -7.08 24.19
N LEU A 224 -6.28 -6.53 23.04
CA LEU A 224 -5.18 -5.59 22.88
C LEU A 224 -5.71 -4.16 22.97
N ALA A 225 -5.11 -3.36 23.83
CA ALA A 225 -5.21 -1.92 23.81
C ALA A 225 -4.01 -1.37 23.03
N ILE A 226 -4.27 -0.79 21.86
CA ILE A 226 -3.24 -0.29 20.94
C ILE A 226 -3.34 1.23 20.90
N GLU A 227 -2.30 1.90 21.37
CA GLU A 227 -2.18 3.34 21.30
C GLU A 227 -1.61 3.77 19.95
N LEU A 228 -2.39 4.54 19.20
CA LEU A 228 -2.02 5.09 17.91
C LEU A 228 -1.47 6.51 18.14
N ARG A 229 -0.15 6.64 18.06
CA ARG A 229 0.54 7.94 18.19
C ARG A 229 0.85 8.51 16.81
N SER A 230 0.77 9.83 16.72
CA SER A 230 1.26 10.63 15.60
C SER A 230 1.96 11.87 16.15
N GLU A 231 2.35 12.81 15.29
CA GLU A 231 2.85 14.14 15.72
C GLU A 231 1.81 14.97 16.48
N TYR A 232 0.53 14.56 16.46
CA TYR A 232 -0.53 15.26 17.19
C TYR A 232 -0.51 14.91 18.68
N LYS A 233 -0.88 15.92 19.49
CA LYS A 233 -0.84 15.89 20.96
C LYS A 233 -1.71 14.80 21.60
N PHE A 234 -2.79 14.38 20.94
CA PHE A 234 -3.78 13.47 21.51
C PHE A 234 -3.70 12.10 20.81
N PRO A 235 -3.23 11.05 21.48
CA PRO A 235 -3.20 9.71 20.91
C PRO A 235 -4.62 9.12 20.81
N THR A 236 -4.81 8.18 19.88
CA THR A 236 -6.05 7.42 19.76
C THR A 236 -5.84 6.00 20.27
N LEU A 237 -6.61 5.58 21.27
CA LEU A 237 -6.62 4.21 21.76
C LEU A 237 -7.58 3.36 20.93
N ALA A 238 -7.09 2.25 20.37
CA ALA A 238 -7.88 1.25 19.66
C ALA A 238 -7.92 -0.04 20.48
N LYS A 239 -9.10 -0.58 20.73
CA LYS A 239 -9.26 -1.90 21.37
C LYS A 239 -9.51 -2.96 20.31
N VAL A 240 -8.68 -3.99 20.28
CA VAL A 240 -8.77 -5.09 19.32
C VAL A 240 -8.83 -6.40 20.07
N GLN A 241 -9.87 -7.18 19.83
CA GLN A 241 -9.97 -8.56 20.30
C GLN A 241 -9.36 -9.49 19.26
N ILE A 242 -8.59 -10.47 19.71
CA ILE A 242 -8.03 -11.56 18.92
C ILE A 242 -8.47 -12.86 19.57
N ASP A 243 -9.21 -13.67 18.81
CA ASP A 243 -9.62 -15.00 19.21
C ASP A 243 -8.77 -16.01 18.41
N THR A 244 -7.98 -16.83 19.11
CA THR A 244 -7.24 -17.94 18.53
C THR A 244 -8.07 -19.22 18.65
N GLU A 245 -8.12 -20.00 17.58
CA GLU A 245 -8.73 -21.33 17.56
C GLU A 245 -7.67 -22.35 17.10
N LYS A 246 -8.05 -23.62 17.00
CA LYS A 246 -7.15 -24.67 16.48
C LYS A 246 -6.72 -24.46 15.04
N GLY A 247 -5.49 -24.91 14.76
CA GLY A 247 -4.93 -24.93 13.40
C GLY A 247 -4.77 -23.52 12.82
N LEU A 248 -5.28 -23.28 11.60
CA LEU A 248 -5.09 -21.99 10.93
C LEU A 248 -6.18 -20.93 11.20
N ASN A 249 -6.99 -21.13 12.25
CA ASN A 249 -8.13 -20.29 12.54
C ASN A 249 -7.79 -19.27 13.63
N ALA A 250 -7.83 -18.00 13.27
CA ALA A 250 -7.80 -16.90 14.23
C ALA A 250 -8.67 -15.77 13.68
N GLU A 251 -9.38 -15.08 14.57
CA GLU A 251 -10.25 -13.96 14.22
C GLU A 251 -9.83 -12.70 14.99
N ALA A 252 -9.78 -11.56 14.30
CA ALA A 252 -9.53 -10.26 14.90
C ALA A 252 -10.75 -9.35 14.71
N ARG A 253 -11.20 -8.72 15.80
CA ARG A 253 -12.32 -7.78 15.83
C ARG A 253 -11.92 -6.46 16.47
N LEU A 254 -12.30 -5.37 15.83
CA LEU A 254 -12.14 -4.04 16.42
C LEU A 254 -13.33 -3.79 17.36
N LEU A 255 -13.06 -3.57 18.64
CA LEU A 255 -14.07 -3.27 19.66
C LEU A 255 -14.43 -1.78 19.71
N GLY A 256 -13.45 -0.90 19.43
CA GLY A 256 -13.71 0.54 19.40
C GLY A 256 -12.45 1.39 19.27
N HIS A 257 -12.68 2.70 19.09
CA HIS A 257 -11.67 3.76 19.10
C HIS A 257 -12.06 4.83 20.10
N GLU A 258 -11.10 5.29 20.88
CA GLU A 258 -11.26 6.37 21.86
C GLU A 258 -10.12 7.36 21.69
N VAL A 259 -10.42 8.66 21.61
CA VAL A 259 -9.39 9.70 21.56
C VAL A 259 -9.06 10.08 23.00
N LEU A 260 -7.79 9.93 23.38
CA LEU A 260 -7.34 10.28 24.73
C LEU A 260 -7.20 11.81 24.80
N THR A 261 -8.12 12.46 25.51
CA THR A 261 -8.18 13.93 25.66
C THR A 261 -7.24 14.48 26.73
N GLU A 262 -6.68 13.61 27.57
CA GLU A 262 -5.62 13.92 28.52
C GLU A 262 -4.42 13.04 28.17
N GLY A 263 -3.24 13.66 27.99
CA GLY A 263 -2.02 12.88 27.84
C GLY A 263 -1.85 12.05 29.09
N ILE A 264 -1.59 10.75 28.93
CA ILE A 264 -1.13 9.90 30.04
C ILE A 264 0.14 10.58 30.54
N GLY A 265 0.03 11.29 31.66
CA GLY A 265 1.11 12.04 32.24
C GLY A 265 2.25 11.11 32.57
N ASP A 266 3.47 11.60 32.35
CA ASP A 266 4.65 11.10 33.04
C ASP A 266 4.34 11.03 34.54
N ALA A 267 4.24 9.81 35.08
CA ALA A 267 4.19 9.51 36.50
C ALA A 267 5.13 8.33 36.77
#